data_AF-A0A0L0FI37-F1
#
_entry.id   AF-A0A0L0FI37-F1
#
_cell.length_a   1.000
_cell.length_b   1.000
_cell.length_c   1.000
_cell.angle_alpha   90.00
_cell.angle_beta   90.00
_cell.angle_gamma   90.00
#
_symmetry.space_group_name_H-M   'P 1'
#
loop_
_entity.id
_entity.type
_entity.pdbx_description
1 polymer ?
#
loop_
_entity_poly.entity_id
_entity_poly.type
_entity_poly.pdbx_seq_one_letter_code
_entity_poly.pdbx_strand_id
1 'polypeptide(L)'
;MPKAKATSKKEPSCTGTVAGKRKTPAKLGHLYVKRFPDISTLTPGAKRDRAKHPHDCMVDYAPTGRCVCKMCGDYIPRNQLRYVLMVQCHKGYKSACALHRECFVEHPESYKLEMRDEVLMDARVLEHEADATAAWKLIDSVIGEGVNDSKAIKDE
;
A
#
# COMPACT_ATOMS: atom_id res chain seq x y z
N MET A 1 -21.98 -30.83 39.78
CA MET A 1 -22.38 -29.50 39.22
C MET A 1 -22.16 -28.47 40.31
N PRO A 2 -21.41 -27.37 40.07
CA PRO A 2 -21.94 -26.24 39.27
C PRO A 2 -20.93 -25.46 38.38
N LYS A 3 -21.51 -24.98 37.26
CA LYS A 3 -21.36 -23.69 36.56
C LYS A 3 -19.97 -23.21 36.08
N ALA A 4 -19.77 -23.40 34.77
CA ALA A 4 -18.80 -22.69 33.93
C ALA A 4 -19.03 -21.16 33.94
N LYS A 5 -17.94 -20.39 34.04
CA LYS A 5 -17.93 -18.95 33.77
C LYS A 5 -17.52 -18.72 32.32
N ALA A 6 -18.44 -18.23 31.51
CA ALA A 6 -18.18 -17.69 30.19
C ALA A 6 -17.50 -16.31 30.33
N THR A 7 -16.27 -16.18 29.84
CA THR A 7 -15.63 -14.88 29.64
C THR A 7 -15.87 -14.46 28.19
N SER A 8 -16.78 -13.49 28.05
CA SER A 8 -17.11 -12.80 26.81
C SER A 8 -15.86 -12.21 26.14
N LYS A 9 -15.60 -12.62 24.89
CA LYS A 9 -14.67 -11.92 23.99
C LYS A 9 -15.34 -10.61 23.59
N LYS A 10 -14.76 -9.50 24.04
CA LYS A 10 -15.18 -8.15 23.65
C LYS A 10 -14.64 -7.88 22.25
N GLU A 11 -15.51 -7.90 21.25
CA GLU A 11 -15.21 -7.43 19.90
C GLU A 11 -14.89 -5.93 19.96
N PRO A 12 -13.81 -5.43 19.34
CA PRO A 12 -13.64 -4.00 19.13
C PRO A 12 -14.56 -3.57 17.99
N SER A 13 -15.74 -3.08 18.37
CA SER A 13 -16.67 -2.37 17.49
C SER A 13 -16.02 -1.07 16.99
N CYS A 14 -15.65 -1.03 15.72
CA CYS A 14 -15.23 0.19 15.03
C CYS A 14 -16.47 0.96 14.54
N THR A 15 -17.16 1.66 15.45
CA THR A 15 -18.14 2.70 15.10
C THR A 15 -17.50 4.07 15.34
N GLY A 16 -16.93 4.62 14.27
CA GLY A 16 -16.33 5.96 14.26
C GLY A 16 -16.75 6.71 13.01
N THR A 17 -17.97 7.24 13.00
CA THR A 17 -18.39 8.25 12.04
C THR A 17 -17.74 9.58 12.41
N VAL A 18 -16.78 10.04 11.61
CA VAL A 18 -16.42 11.47 11.55
C VAL A 18 -16.08 11.85 10.12
N ALA A 19 -17.04 12.52 9.48
CA ALA A 19 -16.81 13.32 8.29
C ALA A 19 -15.88 14.49 8.66
N GLY A 20 -14.58 14.26 8.54
CA GLY A 20 -13.54 15.27 8.65
C GLY A 20 -12.87 15.44 7.30
N LYS A 21 -12.74 16.68 6.82
CA LYS A 21 -11.95 17.03 5.62
C LYS A 21 -10.60 16.30 5.68
N ARG A 22 -10.33 15.47 4.66
CA ARG A 22 -9.10 14.69 4.52
C ARG A 22 -7.90 15.62 4.66
N LYS A 23 -7.19 15.55 5.78
CA LYS A 23 -5.90 16.20 5.91
C LYS A 23 -4.92 15.37 5.09
N THR A 24 -4.52 15.89 3.94
CA THR A 24 -3.34 15.37 3.24
C THR A 24 -2.17 15.34 4.26
N PRO A 25 -1.44 14.22 4.40
CA PRO A 25 -0.29 14.18 5.29
C PRO A 25 0.77 15.12 4.72
N ALA A 26 0.86 16.34 5.27
CA ALA A 26 1.77 17.41 4.88
C ALA A 26 3.27 17.08 5.10
N LYS A 27 3.64 15.82 5.32
CA LYS A 27 5.00 15.39 5.70
C LYS A 27 5.64 14.35 4.76
N LEU A 28 5.05 14.07 3.60
CA LEU A 28 5.63 13.12 2.61
C LEU A 28 6.09 13.80 1.32
N GLY A 29 6.28 15.13 1.30
CA GLY A 29 6.53 15.93 0.09
C GLY A 29 7.70 15.51 -0.83
N HIS A 30 8.63 14.67 -0.36
CA HIS A 30 9.75 14.15 -1.16
C HIS A 30 9.55 12.71 -1.67
N LEU A 31 8.46 12.04 -1.25
CA LEU A 31 8.11 10.68 -1.67
C LEU A 31 7.09 10.70 -2.81
N TYR A 32 6.41 11.83 -3.06
CA TYR A 32 5.48 12.02 -4.17
C TYR A 32 6.16 12.33 -5.51
N VAL A 33 7.30 11.70 -5.79
CA VAL A 33 7.84 11.85 -7.14
C VAL A 33 6.97 11.00 -8.04
N LYS A 34 6.07 11.60 -8.85
CA LYS A 34 5.51 10.97 -10.07
C LYS A 34 6.57 10.00 -10.57
N ARG A 35 6.29 8.68 -10.58
CA ARG A 35 7.25 7.62 -10.97
C ARG A 35 8.12 8.24 -12.03
N PHE A 36 9.37 8.57 -11.69
CA PHE A 36 10.10 9.58 -12.46
C PHE A 36 9.89 9.21 -13.92
N PRO A 37 9.39 10.14 -14.77
CA PRO A 37 9.42 9.88 -16.21
C PRO A 37 10.83 9.40 -16.55
N ASP A 38 11.04 8.75 -17.68
CA ASP A 38 12.39 8.49 -18.18
C ASP A 38 13.07 9.84 -18.55
N ILE A 39 13.24 10.72 -17.58
CA ILE A 39 13.91 11.98 -17.67
C ILE A 39 15.38 11.60 -17.64
N SER A 40 16.05 11.89 -18.74
CA SER A 40 17.48 11.66 -18.97
C SER A 40 18.39 12.27 -17.90
N THR A 41 17.86 13.14 -17.02
CA THR A 41 18.55 13.83 -15.93
C THR A 41 18.70 13.00 -14.65
N LEU A 42 18.05 11.84 -14.54
CA LEU A 42 18.26 10.96 -13.40
C LEU A 42 19.65 10.31 -13.45
N THR A 43 20.32 10.28 -12.29
CA THR A 43 21.53 9.47 -12.12
C THR A 43 21.25 8.03 -12.57
N PRO A 44 22.20 7.32 -13.20
CA PRO A 44 21.96 5.97 -13.73
C PRO A 44 21.35 4.98 -12.72
N GLY A 45 21.67 5.11 -11.42
CA GLY A 45 21.08 4.30 -10.34
C GLY A 45 19.66 4.70 -9.92
N ALA A 46 19.16 5.84 -10.38
CA ALA A 46 17.80 6.32 -10.13
C ALA A 46 16.83 5.93 -11.26
N LYS A 47 17.31 5.49 -12.43
CA LYS A 47 16.47 5.01 -13.53
C LYS A 47 15.82 3.66 -13.17
N ARG A 48 14.56 3.47 -13.55
CA ARG A 48 13.84 2.22 -13.32
C ARG A 48 14.32 1.16 -14.31
N ASP A 49 15.08 0.19 -13.82
CA ASP A 49 15.43 -1.00 -14.57
C ASP A 49 14.41 -2.10 -14.30
N ARG A 50 13.40 -2.24 -15.18
CA ARG A 50 12.35 -3.28 -15.06
C ARG A 50 12.93 -4.70 -15.12
N ALA A 51 14.10 -4.90 -15.74
CA ALA A 51 14.74 -6.21 -15.78
C ALA A 51 15.33 -6.60 -14.42
N LYS A 52 15.85 -5.62 -13.65
CA LYS A 52 16.39 -5.86 -12.31
C LYS A 52 15.33 -5.85 -11.20
N HIS A 53 14.31 -5.01 -11.36
CA HIS A 53 13.24 -4.84 -10.39
C HIS A 53 11.89 -4.86 -11.10
N PRO A 54 11.36 -6.06 -11.39
CA PRO A 54 10.11 -6.20 -12.13
C PRO A 54 8.88 -5.78 -11.31
N HIS A 55 8.95 -5.92 -9.99
CA HIS A 55 7.82 -5.66 -9.09
C HIS A 55 8.04 -4.40 -8.26
N ASP A 56 7.00 -3.56 -8.21
CA ASP A 56 6.96 -2.33 -7.41
C ASP A 56 6.05 -2.47 -6.19
N CYS A 57 5.20 -3.50 -6.17
CA CYS A 57 4.37 -3.85 -5.04
C CYS A 57 4.58 -5.33 -4.70
N MET A 58 4.54 -5.65 -3.41
CA MET A 58 4.51 -7.02 -2.92
C MET A 58 3.38 -7.18 -1.92
N VAL A 59 2.65 -8.29 -2.00
CA VAL A 59 1.61 -8.66 -1.05
C VAL A 59 2.06 -9.92 -0.32
N ASP A 60 2.22 -9.81 1.00
CA ASP A 60 2.68 -10.91 1.84
C ASP A 60 1.99 -10.91 3.21
N TYR A 61 2.12 -12.03 3.93
CA TYR A 61 1.83 -12.06 5.36
C TYR A 61 3.04 -11.59 6.14
N ALA A 62 2.82 -10.65 7.06
CA ALA A 62 3.86 -10.11 7.92
C ALA A 62 4.61 -11.23 8.68
N PRO A 63 5.91 -11.45 8.42
CA PRO A 63 6.66 -12.54 9.04
C PRO A 63 6.86 -12.31 10.54
N THR A 64 6.90 -11.04 10.95
CA THR A 64 7.02 -10.60 12.35
C THR A 64 6.07 -9.44 12.62
N GLY A 65 5.66 -9.27 13.88
CA GLY A 65 4.83 -8.13 14.32
C GLY A 65 5.60 -6.83 14.55
N ARG A 66 6.84 -6.72 14.06
CA ARG A 66 7.69 -5.51 14.20
C ARG A 66 7.55 -4.54 13.04
N CYS A 67 6.74 -4.89 12.05
CA CYS A 67 6.49 -4.05 10.90
C CYS A 67 5.55 -2.90 11.30
N VAL A 68 5.81 -1.70 10.80
CA VAL A 68 5.02 -0.50 11.10
C VAL A 68 4.45 0.02 9.80
N CYS A 69 3.13 0.26 9.78
CA CYS A 69 2.45 0.89 8.65
C CYS A 69 2.96 2.33 8.50
N LYS A 70 3.48 2.67 7.33
CA LYS A 70 4.06 4.01 7.09
C LYS A 70 3.03 5.12 6.87
N MET A 71 1.75 4.77 6.71
CA MET A 71 0.66 5.75 6.62
C MET A 71 0.09 6.11 7.99
N CYS A 72 -0.41 5.12 8.74
CA CYS A 72 -1.04 5.38 10.04
C CYS A 72 -0.05 5.37 11.22
N GLY A 73 1.13 4.76 11.07
CA GLY A 73 2.13 4.65 12.14
C GLY A 73 1.92 3.49 13.10
N ASP A 74 0.85 2.70 12.94
CA ASP A 74 0.57 1.54 13.80
C ASP A 74 1.34 0.29 13.39
N TYR A 75 1.49 -0.63 14.34
CA TYR A 75 2.14 -1.92 14.10
C TYR A 75 1.24 -2.86 13.28
N ILE A 76 1.84 -3.53 12.30
CA ILE A 76 1.23 -4.63 11.55
C ILE A 76 1.53 -5.92 12.32
N PRO A 77 0.53 -6.62 12.86
CA PRO A 77 0.75 -7.83 13.63
C PRO A 77 1.24 -8.98 12.75
N ARG A 78 1.83 -9.99 13.40
CA ARG A 78 2.36 -11.18 12.72
C ARG A 78 1.23 -11.94 12.03
N ASN A 79 1.53 -12.49 10.85
CA ASN A 79 0.59 -13.24 10.01
C ASN A 79 -0.63 -12.44 9.55
N GLN A 80 -0.60 -11.10 9.63
CA GLN A 80 -1.59 -10.25 8.97
C GLN A 80 -1.12 -9.91 7.55
N LEU A 81 -2.07 -9.87 6.62
CA LEU A 81 -1.85 -9.45 5.24
C LEU A 81 -1.40 -7.99 5.21
N ARG A 82 -0.30 -7.72 4.52
CA ARG A 82 0.23 -6.37 4.31
C ARG A 82 0.60 -6.15 2.85
N TYR A 83 0.63 -4.88 2.48
CA TYR A 83 1.03 -4.44 1.15
C TYR A 83 2.34 -3.68 1.29
N VAL A 84 3.34 -4.05 0.51
CA VAL A 84 4.68 -3.46 0.54
C VAL A 84 4.94 -2.77 -0.77
N LEU A 85 4.98 -1.44 -0.75
CA LEU A 85 5.31 -0.62 -1.91
C LEU A 85 6.82 -0.32 -1.92
N MET A 86 7.45 -0.47 -3.07
CA MET A 86 8.85 -0.11 -3.28
C MET A 86 8.93 1.36 -3.68
N VAL A 87 9.09 2.23 -2.68
CA VAL A 87 9.12 3.68 -2.89
C VAL A 87 10.57 4.14 -3.06
N GLN A 88 10.82 4.90 -4.12
CA GLN A 88 12.14 5.44 -4.44
C GLN A 88 12.28 6.87 -3.94
N CYS A 89 13.40 7.19 -3.31
CA CYS A 89 13.71 8.57 -2.94
C CYS A 89 14.38 9.33 -4.09
N HIS A 90 14.43 10.65 -3.99
CA HIS A 90 15.12 11.53 -4.96
C HIS A 90 16.60 11.20 -5.19
N LYS A 91 17.25 10.51 -4.24
CA LYS A 91 18.65 10.04 -4.38
C LYS A 91 18.77 8.69 -5.10
N GLY A 92 17.65 8.10 -5.53
CA GLY A 92 17.61 6.82 -6.23
C GLY A 92 17.48 5.58 -5.33
N TYR A 93 17.58 5.71 -4.00
CA TYR A 93 17.42 4.56 -3.11
C TYR A 93 15.97 4.08 -3.06
N LYS A 94 15.77 2.77 -3.19
CA LYS A 94 14.48 2.11 -3.01
C LYS A 94 14.30 1.69 -1.56
N SER A 95 13.13 1.96 -1.01
CA SER A 95 12.76 1.60 0.36
C SER A 95 11.41 0.88 0.37
N ALA A 96 11.29 -0.15 1.20
CA ALA A 96 10.06 -0.88 1.38
C ALA A 96 9.12 -0.09 2.32
N CYS A 97 7.96 0.29 1.80
CA CYS A 97 6.89 0.95 2.51
C CYS A 97 5.79 -0.07 2.81
N ALA A 98 5.78 -0.60 4.03
CA ALA A 98 4.74 -1.53 4.46
C ALA A 98 3.47 -0.78 4.89
N LEU A 99 2.32 -1.29 4.47
CA LEU A 99 1.02 -0.67 4.61
C LEU A 99 -0.04 -1.70 5.00
N HIS A 100 -1.03 -1.25 5.79
CA HIS A 100 -2.28 -1.98 5.95
C HIS A 100 -3.09 -1.97 4.66
N ARG A 101 -4.06 -2.89 4.56
CA ARG A 101 -5.01 -2.98 3.45
C ARG A 101 -5.72 -1.65 3.15
N GLU A 102 -6.24 -1.00 4.17
CA GLU A 102 -6.98 0.27 4.03
C GLU A 102 -6.02 1.41 3.69
N CYS A 103 -4.88 1.47 4.36
CA CYS A 103 -3.85 2.47 4.10
C CYS A 103 -3.23 2.39 2.71
N PHE A 104 -3.26 1.22 2.06
CA PHE A 104 -2.76 1.05 0.70
C PHE A 104 -3.59 1.84 -0.31
N VAL A 105 -4.92 1.80 -0.18
CA VAL A 105 -5.83 2.51 -1.09
C VAL A 105 -5.67 4.03 -0.95
N GLU A 106 -5.31 4.52 0.24
CA GLU A 106 -5.06 5.95 0.46
C GLU A 106 -3.65 6.40 0.07
N HIS A 107 -2.73 5.47 -0.16
CA HIS A 107 -1.33 5.79 -0.38
C HIS A 107 -1.11 6.29 -1.82
N PRO A 108 -0.50 7.46 -2.04
CA PRO A 108 -0.31 8.05 -3.37
C PRO A 108 0.49 7.19 -4.34
N GLU A 109 1.44 6.39 -3.84
CA GLU A 109 2.24 5.50 -4.69
C GLU A 109 1.44 4.29 -5.19
N SER A 110 0.32 3.94 -4.55
CA SER A 110 -0.48 2.80 -5.00
C SER A 110 -1.18 3.11 -6.33
N TYR A 111 -1.66 4.34 -6.52
CA TYR A 111 -2.26 4.81 -7.78
C TYR A 111 -1.31 4.82 -8.98
N LYS A 112 0.01 4.66 -8.74
CA LYS A 112 0.99 4.60 -9.82
C LYS A 112 1.14 3.21 -10.42
N LEU A 113 0.54 2.19 -9.81
CA LEU A 113 0.52 0.85 -10.35
C LEU A 113 -0.34 0.85 -11.61
N GLU A 114 0.24 0.41 -12.72
CA GLU A 114 -0.44 0.40 -14.03
C GLU A 114 -0.92 -1.00 -14.41
N MET A 115 -0.19 -2.03 -13.96
CA MET A 115 -0.37 -3.40 -14.39
C MET A 115 -0.25 -4.36 -13.21
N ARG A 116 -0.97 -5.49 -13.28
CA ARG A 116 -0.89 -6.55 -12.28
C ARG A 116 0.51 -7.17 -12.16
N ASP A 117 1.26 -7.22 -13.25
CA ASP A 117 2.62 -7.80 -13.28
C ASP A 117 3.62 -7.04 -12.39
N GLU A 118 3.31 -5.79 -12.05
CA GLU A 118 4.10 -5.00 -11.10
C GLU A 118 3.88 -5.44 -9.64
N VAL A 119 2.92 -6.32 -9.40
CA VAL A 119 2.58 -6.85 -8.07
C VAL A 119 3.07 -8.29 -7.93
N LEU A 120 3.94 -8.51 -6.95
CA LEU A 120 4.36 -9.83 -6.52
C LEU A 120 3.49 -10.31 -5.36
N MET A 121 2.80 -11.43 -5.53
CA MET A 121 2.15 -12.12 -4.41
C MET A 121 3.08 -13.21 -3.83
N ASP A 122 3.22 -13.23 -2.51
CA ASP A 122 3.89 -14.32 -1.79
C ASP A 122 3.11 -15.63 -1.98
N ALA A 123 3.81 -16.75 -2.08
CA ALA A 123 3.22 -18.07 -2.26
C ALA A 123 2.17 -18.41 -1.19
N ARG A 124 2.39 -18.00 0.06
CA ARG A 124 1.44 -18.22 1.16
C ARG A 124 0.12 -17.49 0.94
N VAL A 125 0.15 -16.33 0.29
CA VAL A 125 -1.08 -15.59 -0.04
C VAL A 125 -1.82 -16.31 -1.17
N LEU A 126 -1.09 -16.83 -2.16
CA LEU A 126 -1.68 -17.60 -3.26
C LEU A 126 -2.30 -18.92 -2.80
N GLU A 127 -1.75 -19.56 -1.76
CA GLU A 127 -2.34 -20.75 -1.11
C GLU A 127 -3.71 -20.44 -0.47
N HIS A 128 -3.94 -19.20 -0.04
CA HIS A 128 -5.20 -18.75 0.53
C HIS A 128 -6.03 -18.01 -0.52
N GLU A 129 -6.80 -18.76 -1.33
CA GLU A 129 -7.59 -18.23 -2.46
C GLU A 129 -8.49 -17.03 -2.09
N ALA A 130 -9.09 -17.04 -0.90
CA ALA A 130 -9.95 -15.95 -0.42
C ALA A 130 -9.16 -14.63 -0.25
N ASP A 131 -7.96 -14.70 0.33
CA ASP A 131 -7.10 -13.55 0.57
C ASP A 131 -6.44 -13.09 -0.74
N ALA A 132 -6.03 -14.02 -1.60
CA ALA A 132 -5.54 -13.70 -2.94
C ALA A 132 -6.60 -12.96 -3.77
N THR A 133 -7.84 -13.45 -3.76
CA THR A 133 -8.96 -12.82 -4.48
C THR A 133 -9.27 -11.44 -3.90
N ALA A 134 -9.28 -11.29 -2.57
CA ALA A 134 -9.50 -10.00 -1.92
C ALA A 134 -8.39 -8.99 -2.24
N ALA A 135 -7.14 -9.45 -2.29
CA ALA A 135 -6.00 -8.61 -2.63
C ALA A 135 -6.04 -8.16 -4.09
N TRP A 136 -6.32 -9.05 -5.04
CA TRP A 136 -6.46 -8.68 -6.45
C TRP A 136 -7.60 -7.70 -6.68
N LYS A 137 -8.77 -7.92 -6.07
CA LYS A 137 -9.90 -6.98 -6.15
C LYS A 137 -9.51 -5.57 -5.68
N LEU A 138 -8.72 -5.48 -4.61
CA LEU A 138 -8.25 -4.21 -4.09
C LEU A 138 -7.21 -3.55 -5.00
N ILE A 139 -6.27 -4.33 -5.54
CA ILE A 139 -5.29 -3.84 -6.52
C ILE A 139 -5.99 -3.33 -7.78
N ASP A 140 -6.96 -4.08 -8.31
CA ASP A 140 -7.73 -3.69 -9.49
C ASP A 140 -8.49 -2.39 -9.28
N SER A 141 -9.03 -2.17 -8.06
CA SER A 141 -9.70 -0.91 -7.73
C SER A 141 -8.75 0.29 -7.79
N VAL A 142 -7.49 0.10 -7.39
CA VAL A 142 -6.47 1.17 -7.40
C VAL A 142 -5.93 1.42 -8.82
N ILE A 143 -5.66 0.36 -9.60
CA ILE A 143 -5.19 0.48 -10.98
C ILE A 143 -6.25 1.16 -11.87
N GLY A 144 -7.53 0.83 -11.66
CA GLY A 144 -8.64 1.38 -12.46
C GLY A 144 -8.94 2.87 -12.22
N GLU A 145 -8.58 3.41 -11.05
CA GLU A 145 -8.83 4.82 -10.72
C GLU A 145 -7.75 5.79 -11.26
N GLY A 146 -6.60 5.29 -11.74
CA GLY A 146 -5.45 6.08 -12.20
C GLY A 146 -5.62 6.89 -13.50
N VAL A 147 -6.83 7.04 -14.05
CA VAL A 147 -7.09 7.72 -15.35
C VAL A 147 -7.77 9.10 -15.21
N ASN A 148 -8.15 9.57 -14.01
CA ASN A 148 -9.04 10.74 -13.90
C ASN A 148 -8.48 12.03 -13.25
N ASP A 149 -7.17 12.16 -12.99
CA ASP A 149 -6.60 13.39 -12.40
C ASP A 149 -6.16 14.46 -13.44
N SER A 150 -6.75 14.46 -14.65
CA SER A 150 -6.52 15.52 -15.66
C SER A 150 -7.67 16.52 -15.80
N LYS A 151 -8.72 16.47 -14.98
CA LYS A 151 -9.81 17.46 -15.05
C LYS A 151 -9.64 18.59 -14.03
N ALA A 152 -9.53 19.80 -14.60
CA ALA A 152 -9.73 21.12 -14.01
C ALA A 152 -8.46 21.93 -13.66
N ILE A 153 -7.71 22.31 -14.69
CA ILE A 153 -7.29 23.71 -14.80
C ILE A 153 -8.43 24.39 -15.56
N LYS A 154 -9.23 25.19 -14.84
CA LYS A 154 -10.09 26.19 -15.47
C LYS A 154 -9.21 27.43 -15.61
N ASP A 155 -8.81 27.74 -16.84
CA ASP A 155 -8.32 29.06 -17.18
C ASP A 155 -9.52 30.01 -17.14
N GLU A 156 -9.48 30.99 -16.23
CA GLU A 156 -10.26 32.24 -16.29
C GLU A 156 -9.46 33.29 -17.06
#